data_AF-A0A9W4CMT9-F1
#
_entry.id   AF-A0A9W4CMT9-F1
#
_cell.length_a   1.000
_cell.length_b   1.000
_cell.length_c   1.000
_cell.angle_alpha   90.00
_cell.angle_beta   90.00
_cell.angle_gamma   90.00
#
_symmetry.space_group_name_H-M   'P 1'
#
loop_
_entity.id
_entity.type
_entity.pdbx_description
1 polymer ?
#
loop_
_entity_poly.entity_id
_entity_poly.type
_entity_poly.pdbx_seq_one_letter_code
_entity_poly.pdbx_strand_id
1 'polypeptide(L)'
;MNINQHLILKRPVFFYLYEDSFSHLSICLAEGFKELGIPFYSNINYWKLSEHPDEYLFEHNPEITADDCSIVVLDTKWLNSKGDFPENFFQPGRQYITVYLDEMDGLTIWNPPLEQFDLRFRTHYNQRSKHPENCVSWVFGLSNRIIEQTQDYPQFQERQSSKLLSI
;
A
#
# COMPACT_ATOMS: atom_id res chain seq x y z
N MET A 1 -11.65 22.48 7.35
CA MET A 1 -10.22 22.86 7.25
C MET A 1 -9.77 22.43 5.87
N ASN A 2 -9.49 23.39 4.97
CA ASN A 2 -9.13 23.13 3.57
C ASN A 2 -7.68 22.65 3.51
N ILE A 3 -7.46 21.35 3.31
CA ILE A 3 -6.12 20.71 3.21
C ILE A 3 -5.52 20.88 1.79
N ASN A 4 -6.28 21.41 0.84
CA ASN A 4 -6.02 21.27 -0.61
C ASN A 4 -5.01 22.26 -1.25
N GLN A 5 -4.11 22.92 -0.51
CA GLN A 5 -3.23 23.94 -1.11
C GLN A 5 -1.72 23.66 -1.08
N HIS A 6 -1.24 22.59 -0.44
CA HIS A 6 0.22 22.42 -0.24
C HIS A 6 0.84 21.05 -0.56
N LEU A 7 0.10 20.08 -1.09
CA LEU A 7 0.65 18.76 -1.47
C LEU A 7 0.51 18.50 -2.96
N ILE A 8 1.16 19.32 -3.79
CA ILE A 8 1.33 18.97 -5.21
C ILE A 8 2.66 18.23 -5.33
N LEU A 9 2.58 16.90 -5.36
CA LEU A 9 3.70 16.07 -5.80
C LEU A 9 4.04 16.46 -7.24
N LYS A 10 5.32 16.79 -7.49
CA LYS A 10 5.78 17.21 -8.83
C LYS A 10 5.76 16.08 -9.85
N ARG A 11 5.82 14.83 -9.39
CA ARG A 11 5.79 13.60 -10.19
C ARG A 11 4.90 12.56 -9.49
N PRO A 12 4.30 11.61 -10.24
CA PRO A 12 3.38 10.61 -9.70
C PRO A 12 4.04 9.62 -8.74
N VAL A 13 3.23 8.74 -8.13
CA VAL A 13 3.68 7.57 -7.37
C VAL A 13 3.66 6.32 -8.25
N PHE A 14 4.62 5.41 -8.09
CA PHE A 14 4.62 4.11 -8.77
C PHE A 14 4.44 2.98 -7.76
N PHE A 15 3.61 1.98 -8.09
CA PHE A 15 3.42 0.78 -7.28
C PHE A 15 3.91 -0.46 -8.02
N TYR A 16 4.73 -1.26 -7.34
CA TYR A 16 5.01 -2.62 -7.75
C TYR A 16 4.05 -3.58 -7.03
N LEU A 17 3.25 -4.28 -7.82
CA LEU A 17 2.18 -5.18 -7.38
C LEU A 17 2.35 -6.56 -8.01
N TYR A 18 1.82 -7.56 -7.32
CA TYR A 18 1.80 -8.94 -7.77
C TYR A 18 0.36 -9.40 -8.02
N GLU A 19 0.09 -9.93 -9.22
CA GLU A 19 -1.27 -10.21 -9.69
C GLU A 19 -2.04 -11.21 -8.83
N ASP A 20 -1.35 -12.24 -8.31
CA ASP A 20 -1.99 -13.31 -7.53
C ASP A 20 -1.93 -13.08 -6.00
N SER A 21 -1.74 -11.83 -5.56
CA SER A 21 -1.74 -11.52 -4.12
C SER A 21 -2.60 -10.31 -3.79
N PHE A 22 -3.22 -10.33 -2.61
CA PHE A 22 -4.05 -9.24 -2.12
C PHE A 22 -3.22 -8.20 -1.36
N SER A 23 -3.05 -7.02 -1.95
CA SER A 23 -2.19 -5.93 -1.47
C SER A 23 -2.98 -4.87 -0.69
N HIS A 24 -3.46 -5.21 0.51
CA HIS A 24 -4.36 -4.37 1.31
C HIS A 24 -3.84 -2.94 1.54
N LEU A 25 -2.61 -2.80 2.05
CA LEU A 25 -2.04 -1.48 2.33
C LEU A 25 -1.88 -0.63 1.06
N SER A 26 -1.44 -1.24 -0.04
CA SER A 26 -1.32 -0.56 -1.33
C SER A 26 -2.69 -0.05 -1.79
N ILE A 27 -3.73 -0.89 -1.72
CA ILE A 27 -5.10 -0.52 -2.10
C ILE A 27 -5.61 0.66 -1.26
N CYS A 28 -5.48 0.60 0.07
CA CYS A 28 -5.94 1.68 0.94
C CYS A 28 -5.21 3.01 0.64
N LEU A 29 -3.90 2.94 0.38
CA LEU A 29 -3.11 4.12 0.07
C LEU A 29 -3.51 4.72 -1.29
N ALA A 30 -3.72 3.88 -2.30
CA ALA A 30 -4.14 4.30 -3.64
C ALA A 30 -5.56 4.89 -3.65
N GLU A 31 -6.50 4.35 -2.88
CA GLU A 31 -7.83 4.95 -2.71
C GLU A 31 -7.73 6.37 -2.10
N GLY A 32 -6.90 6.54 -1.06
CA GLY A 32 -6.64 7.86 -0.47
C GLY A 32 -5.95 8.82 -1.45
N PHE A 33 -4.97 8.35 -2.23
CA PHE A 33 -4.34 9.17 -3.27
C PHE A 33 -5.33 9.59 -4.36
N LYS A 34 -6.21 8.68 -4.78
CA LYS A 34 -7.27 8.98 -5.76
C LYS A 34 -8.21 10.06 -5.25
N GLU A 35 -8.64 9.97 -3.98
CA GLU A 35 -9.49 10.99 -3.35
C GLU A 35 -8.79 12.35 -3.23
N LEU A 36 -7.48 12.35 -2.95
CA LEU A 36 -6.66 13.57 -2.87
C LEU A 36 -6.22 14.12 -4.24
N GLY A 37 -6.55 13.44 -5.34
CA GLY A 37 -6.12 13.84 -6.69
C GLY A 37 -4.61 13.68 -6.93
N ILE A 38 -3.95 12.80 -6.19
CA ILE A 38 -2.52 12.48 -6.37
C ILE A 38 -2.41 11.40 -7.45
N PRO A 39 -1.67 11.65 -8.56
CA PRO A 39 -1.54 10.67 -9.62
C PRO A 39 -0.62 9.52 -9.23
N PHE A 40 -1.00 8.31 -9.60
CA PHE A 40 -0.19 7.11 -9.41
C PHE A 40 -0.38 6.09 -10.53
N TYR A 41 0.62 5.23 -10.71
CA TYR A 41 0.67 4.17 -11.72
C TYR A 41 1.22 2.87 -11.11
N SER A 42 1.14 1.78 -11.87
CA SER A 42 1.65 0.48 -11.47
C SER A 42 2.32 -0.29 -12.60
N ASN A 43 3.07 -1.32 -12.22
CA ASN A 43 3.65 -2.28 -13.16
C ASN A 43 2.61 -3.17 -13.86
N ILE A 44 1.39 -3.28 -13.31
CA ILE A 44 0.29 -4.10 -13.84
C ILE A 44 -1.07 -3.44 -13.55
N ASN A 45 -2.07 -3.70 -14.39
CA ASN A 45 -3.46 -3.41 -14.04
C ASN A 45 -3.86 -4.26 -12.84
N TYR A 46 -4.30 -3.63 -11.75
CA TYR A 46 -4.58 -4.33 -10.50
C TYR A 46 -5.77 -3.74 -9.77
N TRP A 47 -6.55 -4.63 -9.11
CA TRP A 47 -7.76 -4.34 -8.37
C TRP A 47 -8.89 -3.75 -9.22
N LYS A 48 -9.74 -4.62 -9.76
CA LYS A 48 -10.93 -4.21 -10.52
C LYS A 48 -11.91 -3.43 -9.66
N LEU A 49 -12.39 -2.32 -10.19
CA LEU A 49 -13.37 -1.45 -9.54
C LEU A 49 -14.82 -1.81 -9.91
N SER A 50 -15.01 -2.42 -11.08
CA SER A 50 -16.32 -2.83 -11.57
C SER A 50 -16.22 -4.13 -12.37
N GLU A 51 -17.36 -4.61 -12.87
CA GLU A 51 -17.42 -5.73 -13.81
C GLU A 51 -16.92 -5.35 -15.21
N HIS A 52 -16.72 -4.05 -15.48
CA HIS A 52 -16.13 -3.61 -16.75
C HIS A 52 -14.66 -4.05 -16.84
N PRO A 53 -14.22 -4.55 -18.01
CA PRO A 53 -12.92 -5.19 -18.15
C PRO A 53 -11.73 -4.24 -17.95
N ASP A 54 -11.95 -2.92 -18.09
CA ASP A 54 -10.89 -1.91 -18.19
C ASP A 54 -10.86 -0.91 -17.02
N GLU A 55 -11.63 -1.15 -15.95
CA GLU A 55 -11.67 -0.26 -14.78
C GLU A 55 -10.91 -0.85 -13.60
N TYR A 56 -9.70 -0.35 -13.38
CA TYR A 56 -8.81 -0.75 -12.29
C TYR A 56 -8.52 0.44 -11.36
N LEU A 57 -8.24 0.15 -10.09
CA LEU A 57 -7.71 1.18 -9.19
C LEU A 57 -6.27 1.54 -9.58
N PHE A 58 -5.49 0.53 -9.91
CA PHE A 58 -4.12 0.70 -10.39
C PHE A 58 -4.08 0.44 -11.89
N GLU A 59 -3.73 1.48 -12.63
CA GLU A 59 -3.60 1.41 -14.09
C GLU A 59 -2.13 1.32 -14.49
N HIS A 60 -1.86 0.34 -15.35
CA HIS A 60 -0.59 0.20 -16.01
C HIS A 60 -0.54 1.09 -17.25
N ASN A 61 0.47 1.95 -17.31
CA ASN A 61 0.82 2.69 -18.51
C ASN A 61 2.22 2.25 -18.96
N PRO A 62 2.39 1.63 -20.15
CA PRO A 62 3.68 1.16 -20.64
C PRO A 62 4.68 2.28 -20.94
N GLU A 63 4.23 3.53 -21.04
CA GLU A 63 5.08 4.71 -21.23
C GLU A 63 5.61 5.28 -19.91
N ILE A 64 5.14 4.78 -18.77
CA ILE A 64 5.50 5.29 -17.43
C ILE A 64 6.18 4.19 -16.63
N THR A 65 7.37 4.51 -16.15
CA THR A 65 8.19 3.62 -15.33
C THR A 65 8.38 4.21 -13.93
N ALA A 66 8.97 3.41 -13.03
CA ALA A 66 9.38 3.88 -11.71
C ALA A 66 10.31 5.12 -11.78
N ASP A 67 11.15 5.21 -12.82
CA ASP A 67 12.07 6.33 -13.04
C ASP A 67 11.37 7.65 -13.43
N ASP A 68 10.07 7.64 -13.68
CA ASP A 68 9.21 8.81 -13.96
C ASP A 68 8.45 9.31 -12.73
N CYS A 69 8.49 8.57 -11.60
CA CYS A 69 7.74 8.83 -10.38
C CYS A 69 8.58 9.47 -9.26
N SER A 70 7.98 10.20 -8.33
CA SER A 70 8.70 10.74 -7.15
C SER A 70 8.84 9.72 -6.03
N ILE A 71 7.92 8.77 -5.96
CA ILE A 71 7.83 7.76 -4.90
C ILE A 71 7.58 6.42 -5.59
N VAL A 72 8.30 5.39 -5.19
CA VAL A 72 8.12 4.03 -5.68
C VAL A 72 7.84 3.12 -4.48
N VAL A 73 6.72 2.41 -4.55
CA VAL A 73 6.16 1.66 -3.44
C VAL A 73 6.24 0.16 -3.72
N LEU A 74 6.74 -0.58 -2.73
CA LEU A 74 6.63 -2.03 -2.63
C LEU A 74 5.89 -2.38 -1.34
N ASP A 75 5.15 -3.48 -1.35
CA ASP A 75 4.57 -4.03 -0.14
C ASP A 75 5.11 -5.41 0.17
N THR A 76 4.69 -5.91 1.33
CA THR A 76 5.05 -7.24 1.82
C THR A 76 4.66 -8.36 0.86
N LYS A 77 3.61 -8.19 0.05
CA LYS A 77 3.14 -9.23 -0.88
C LYS A 77 4.12 -9.44 -2.01
N TRP A 78 4.67 -8.37 -2.56
CA TRP A 78 5.67 -8.48 -3.62
C TRP A 78 6.84 -9.37 -3.17
N LEU A 79 7.46 -9.06 -2.03
CA LEU A 79 8.63 -9.81 -1.57
C LEU A 79 8.30 -11.25 -1.21
N ASN A 80 7.16 -11.49 -0.59
CA ASN A 80 6.72 -12.86 -0.28
C ASN A 80 6.46 -13.68 -1.54
N SER A 81 5.97 -13.05 -2.62
CA SER A 81 5.63 -13.73 -3.86
C SER A 81 6.81 -13.89 -4.82
N LYS A 82 7.66 -12.87 -4.97
CA LYS A 82 8.79 -12.88 -5.91
C LYS A 82 10.12 -13.30 -5.28
N GLY A 83 10.27 -13.15 -3.97
CA GLY A 83 11.51 -13.44 -3.24
C GLY A 83 12.65 -12.45 -3.50
N ASP A 84 12.45 -11.45 -4.37
CA ASP A 84 13.45 -10.45 -4.73
C ASP A 84 12.82 -9.10 -5.11
N PHE A 85 13.64 -8.06 -5.20
CA PHE A 85 13.23 -6.72 -5.64
C PHE A 85 13.08 -6.65 -7.15
N PRO A 86 12.30 -5.68 -7.67
CA PRO A 86 12.33 -5.34 -9.08
C PRO A 86 13.75 -5.03 -9.56
N GLU A 87 14.03 -5.29 -10.84
CA GLU A 87 15.33 -4.99 -11.42
C GLU A 87 15.66 -3.49 -11.27
N ASN A 88 16.91 -3.18 -10.92
CA ASN A 88 17.41 -1.81 -10.77
C ASN A 88 16.67 -0.94 -9.72
N PHE A 89 15.87 -1.54 -8.83
CA PHE A 89 15.04 -0.83 -7.85
C PHE A 89 15.84 0.07 -6.88
N PHE A 90 17.08 -0.32 -6.55
CA PHE A 90 17.99 0.45 -5.69
C PHE A 90 19.17 1.05 -6.45
N GLN A 91 19.05 1.24 -7.76
CA GLN A 91 20.15 1.74 -8.58
C GLN A 91 20.64 3.12 -8.11
N PRO A 92 21.97 3.37 -8.10
CA PRO A 92 22.51 4.70 -7.82
C PRO A 92 21.99 5.74 -8.81
N GLY A 93 21.71 6.96 -8.34
CA GLY A 93 21.27 8.08 -9.19
C GLY A 93 19.77 8.11 -9.52
N ARG A 94 18.98 7.16 -8.97
CA ARG A 94 17.50 7.21 -9.03
C ARG A 94 16.95 8.56 -8.54
N GLN A 95 15.85 9.01 -9.15
CA GLN A 95 15.20 10.29 -8.84
C GLN A 95 13.93 10.15 -7.98
N TYR A 96 13.60 8.92 -7.59
CA TYR A 96 12.51 8.60 -6.66
C TYR A 96 13.04 8.23 -5.29
N ILE A 97 12.19 8.33 -4.27
CA ILE A 97 12.37 7.63 -3.00
C ILE A 97 11.66 6.27 -3.02
N THR A 98 12.21 5.28 -2.32
CA THR A 98 11.63 3.95 -2.18
C THR A 98 10.90 3.83 -0.85
N VAL A 99 9.68 3.31 -0.92
CA VAL A 99 8.79 3.09 0.23
C VAL A 99 8.45 1.61 0.32
N TYR A 100 8.62 1.04 1.51
CA TYR A 100 8.17 -0.31 1.82
C TYR A 100 6.96 -0.30 2.76
N LEU A 101 5.87 -0.95 2.37
CA LEU A 101 4.68 -1.16 3.19
C LEU A 101 4.77 -2.52 3.91
N ASP A 102 5.00 -2.45 5.21
CA ASP A 102 5.22 -3.58 6.09
C ASP A 102 3.98 -3.85 6.95
N GLU A 103 3.19 -4.83 6.52
CA GLU A 103 2.03 -5.35 7.26
C GLU A 103 2.34 -6.68 7.99
N MET A 104 3.61 -7.08 8.11
CA MET A 104 3.93 -8.33 8.79
C MET A 104 3.63 -8.24 10.29
N ASP A 105 2.80 -9.16 10.76
CA ASP A 105 2.62 -9.41 12.18
C ASP A 105 3.77 -10.28 12.74
N GLY A 106 4.17 -10.01 13.98
CA GLY A 106 5.18 -10.77 14.72
C GLY A 106 6.52 -10.06 14.95
N LEU A 107 7.43 -10.80 15.61
CA LEU A 107 8.84 -10.40 15.75
C LEU A 107 9.45 -10.44 14.37
N THR A 108 9.45 -9.31 13.67
CA THR A 108 10.16 -9.25 12.41
C THR A 108 11.63 -9.43 12.71
N ILE A 109 12.12 -10.58 12.29
CA ILE A 109 13.53 -10.89 12.24
C ILE A 109 14.14 -9.78 11.41
N TRP A 110 15.23 -9.19 11.92
CA TRP A 110 16.03 -8.23 11.20
C TRP A 110 16.24 -8.71 9.75
N ASN A 111 15.79 -7.91 8.78
CA ASN A 111 15.86 -8.22 7.36
C ASN A 111 16.74 -7.16 6.70
N PRO A 112 18.08 -7.35 6.68
CA PRO A 112 19.03 -6.36 6.18
C PRO A 112 18.70 -5.83 4.76
N PRO A 113 18.23 -6.65 3.81
CA PRO A 113 17.75 -6.16 2.52
C PRO A 113 16.75 -5.00 2.59
N LEU A 114 15.89 -4.94 3.62
CA LEU A 114 14.89 -3.88 3.78
C LEU A 114 15.48 -2.54 4.29
N GLU A 115 16.73 -2.52 4.73
CA GLU A 115 17.41 -1.29 5.15
C GLU A 115 17.79 -0.40 3.96
N GLN A 116 17.75 -0.95 2.73
CA GLN A 116 18.00 -0.20 1.50
C GLN A 116 16.85 0.75 1.09
N PHE A 117 15.67 0.58 1.68
CA PHE A 117 14.55 1.50 1.45
C PHE A 117 14.81 2.85 2.09
N ASP A 118 14.33 3.93 1.47
CA ASP A 118 14.38 5.25 2.12
C ASP A 118 13.40 5.33 3.29
N LEU A 119 12.21 4.73 3.13
CA LEU A 119 11.18 4.67 4.17
C LEU A 119 10.54 3.30 4.23
N ARG A 120 10.30 2.82 5.46
CA ARG A 120 9.53 1.61 5.76
C ARG A 120 8.37 1.96 6.67
N PHE A 121 7.15 1.85 6.18
CA PHE A 121 5.93 2.07 6.96
C PHE A 121 5.43 0.77 7.54
N ARG A 122 5.47 0.66 8.88
CA ARG A 122 5.19 -0.57 9.60
C ARG A 122 3.92 -0.46 10.44
N THR A 123 2.94 -1.33 10.20
CA THR A 123 1.67 -1.34 10.94
C THR A 123 1.79 -1.97 12.33
N HIS A 124 2.65 -2.99 12.48
CA HIS A 124 2.91 -3.68 13.74
C HIS A 124 4.20 -3.18 14.40
N TYR A 125 4.35 -1.84 14.48
CA TYR A 125 5.49 -1.20 15.13
C TYR A 125 5.39 -1.34 16.65
N ASN A 126 6.46 -1.81 17.29
CA ASN A 126 6.49 -1.97 18.74
C ASN A 126 7.89 -1.68 19.29
N GLN A 127 7.97 -1.12 20.50
CA GLN A 127 9.24 -0.73 21.14
C GLN A 127 10.07 -1.93 21.65
N ARG A 128 9.52 -3.15 21.66
CA ARG A 128 10.23 -4.36 22.12
C ARG A 128 11.05 -5.02 21.02
N SER A 129 10.85 -4.62 19.76
CA SER A 129 11.64 -5.06 18.61
C SER A 129 12.66 -3.98 18.24
N LYS A 130 13.81 -4.41 17.71
CA LYS A 130 14.77 -3.49 17.09
C LYS A 130 14.28 -3.15 15.69
N HIS A 131 14.25 -1.86 15.36
CA HIS A 131 13.89 -1.37 14.04
C HIS A 131 15.05 -0.54 13.47
N PRO A 132 15.31 -0.63 12.16
CA PRO A 132 16.23 0.29 11.49
C PRO A 132 15.69 1.72 11.51
N GLU A 133 16.57 2.70 11.32
CA GLU A 133 16.24 4.13 11.41
C GLU A 133 15.21 4.58 10.36
N ASN A 134 15.15 3.90 9.22
CA ASN A 134 14.19 4.16 8.15
C ASN A 134 12.77 3.61 8.45
N CYS A 135 12.56 2.97 9.60
CA CYS A 135 11.28 2.39 9.99
C CYS A 135 10.40 3.40 10.72
N VAL A 136 9.22 3.66 10.16
CA VAL A 136 8.22 4.60 10.66
C VAL A 136 6.96 3.83 11.05
N SER A 137 6.47 4.08 12.26
CA SER A 137 5.17 3.54 12.70
C SER A 137 4.07 4.04 11.78
N TRP A 138 3.23 3.14 11.31
CA TRP A 138 2.16 3.43 10.37
C TRP A 138 0.82 2.84 10.82
N VAL A 139 -0.27 3.40 10.31
CA VAL A 139 -1.63 2.92 10.62
C VAL A 139 -2.04 1.80 9.67
N PHE A 140 -2.84 0.87 10.16
CA PHE A 140 -3.52 -0.09 9.29
C PHE A 140 -4.65 0.65 8.55
N GLY A 141 -4.62 0.64 7.21
CA GLY A 141 -5.56 1.39 6.39
C GLY A 141 -6.98 0.81 6.43
N LEU A 142 -7.97 1.69 6.30
CA LEU A 142 -9.36 1.34 6.00
C LEU A 142 -9.60 1.61 4.51
N SER A 143 -10.06 0.62 3.77
CA SER A 143 -10.46 0.81 2.38
C SER A 143 -11.88 1.36 2.30
N ASN A 144 -12.19 2.01 1.18
CA ASN A 144 -13.54 2.50 0.87
C ASN A 144 -14.55 1.35 0.92
N ARG A 145 -14.17 0.15 0.48
CA ARG A 145 -15.03 -1.03 0.60
C ARG A 145 -15.37 -1.39 2.05
N ILE A 146 -14.39 -1.35 2.95
CA ILE A 146 -14.65 -1.60 4.38
C ILE A 146 -15.59 -0.53 4.91
N ILE A 147 -15.34 0.75 4.57
CA ILE A 147 -16.19 1.86 5.01
C ILE A 147 -17.62 1.64 4.52
N GLU A 148 -17.83 1.44 3.22
CA GLU A 148 -19.15 1.20 2.61
C GLU A 148 -19.86 0.00 3.23
N GLN A 149 -19.18 -1.15 3.36
CA GLN A 149 -19.77 -2.36 3.95
C GLN A 149 -20.08 -2.23 5.45
N THR A 150 -19.51 -1.23 6.11
CA THR A 150 -19.74 -0.94 7.52
C THR A 150 -20.48 0.38 7.76
N GLN A 151 -21.11 0.98 6.75
CA GLN A 151 -21.92 2.18 6.98
C GLN A 151 -23.25 1.86 7.68
N ASP A 152 -23.90 0.76 7.31
CA ASP A 152 -25.27 0.43 7.76
C ASP A 152 -25.29 -0.72 8.79
N TYR A 153 -24.59 -0.57 9.92
CA TYR A 153 -24.70 -1.54 11.02
C TYR A 153 -25.72 -1.11 12.09
N PRO A 154 -26.53 -2.05 12.61
CA PRO A 154 -27.40 -1.78 13.75
C PRO A 154 -26.56 -1.38 14.97
N GLN A 155 -27.11 -0.48 15.80
CA GLN A 155 -26.45 -0.07 17.03
C GLN A 155 -26.09 -1.32 17.86
N PHE A 156 -25.02 -1.26 18.64
CA PHE A 156 -24.57 -2.43 19.40
C PHE A 156 -25.70 -3.09 20.21
N GLN A 157 -26.63 -2.30 20.73
CA GLN A 157 -27.80 -2.72 21.50
C GLN A 157 -28.85 -3.48 20.67
N GLU A 158 -28.88 -3.28 19.36
CA GLU A 158 -29.82 -3.88 18.41
C GLU A 158 -29.24 -5.15 17.74
N ARG A 159 -27.95 -5.45 17.98
CA ARG A 159 -27.30 -6.64 17.42
C ARG A 159 -27.86 -7.89 18.09
N GLN A 160 -28.30 -8.86 17.28
CA GLN A 160 -28.68 -10.16 17.82
C GLN A 160 -27.45 -10.96 18.20
N SER A 161 -27.46 -11.52 19.42
CA SER A 161 -26.42 -12.42 19.92
C SER A 161 -26.50 -13.80 19.26
N SER A 162 -26.39 -13.88 17.94
CA SER A 162 -26.21 -15.16 17.24
C SER A 162 -24.72 -15.52 17.28
N LYS A 163 -24.37 -16.57 18.03
CA LYS A 163 -23.01 -17.13 18.00
C LYS A 163 -22.70 -17.58 16.58
N LEU A 164 -21.59 -17.08 16.03
CA LEU A 164 -21.07 -17.45 14.72
C LEU A 164 -20.50 -18.88 14.79
N LEU A 165 -21.36 -19.89 14.69
CA LEU A 165 -20.97 -21.28 14.44
C LEU A 165 -22.03 -21.93 13.55
N SER A 166 -21.75 -21.99 12.26
CA SER A 166 -22.31 -23.00 11.36
C SER A 166 -21.12 -23.75 10.77
N ILE A 167 -20.94 -24.99 11.25
CA ILE A 167 -19.95 -25.96 10.77
C ILE A 167 -20.47 -26.58 9.48
#